data_AF-A0A497R8Y4-F1
#
_entry.id   AF-A0A497R8Y4-F1
#
_cell.length_a   1.000
_cell.length_b   1.000
_cell.length_c   1.000
_cell.angle_alpha   90.00
_cell.angle_beta   90.00
_cell.angle_gamma   90.00
#
_symmetry.space_group_name_H-M   'P 1'
#
loop_
_entity.id
_entity.type
_entity.pdbx_description
1 polymer ?
#
loop_
_entity_poly.entity_id
_entity_poly.type
_entity_poly.pdbx_seq_one_letter_code
_entity_poly.pdbx_strand_id
1 'polypeptide(L)'
;MFYFKKIVNGKIVSVESKNVDIPSLGFERATKEEYENFIANLTPEIIEPTIEEQLHELRMQILDKMIANEDFSELKQRYLQLRAKLEKI
;
A
#
# COMPACT_ATOMS: atom_id res chain seq x y z
N MET A 1 -27.60 -0.71 -0.57
CA MET A 1 -26.38 -0.86 -1.40
C MET A 1 -26.43 -2.24 -2.03
N PHE A 2 -26.29 -2.32 -3.35
CA PHE A 2 -26.22 -3.56 -4.13
C PHE A 2 -24.77 -3.76 -4.57
N TYR A 3 -24.32 -5.01 -4.53
CA TYR A 3 -22.97 -5.39 -4.91
C TYR A 3 -23.02 -6.28 -6.14
N PHE A 4 -22.06 -6.09 -7.04
CA PHE A 4 -21.95 -6.86 -8.26
C PHE A 4 -20.50 -7.28 -8.48
N LYS A 5 -20.31 -8.41 -9.17
CA LYS A 5 -19.02 -9.02 -9.48
C LYS A 5 -18.95 -9.33 -10.96
N LYS A 6 -17.74 -9.27 -11.52
CA LYS A 6 -17.43 -9.75 -12.86
C LYS A 6 -16.58 -11.00 -12.75
N ILE A 7 -17.02 -12.08 -13.37
CA ILE A 7 -16.31 -13.37 -13.38
C ILE A 7 -15.70 -13.62 -14.76
N VAL A 8 -14.42 -13.99 -14.78
CA VAL A 8 -13.71 -14.47 -15.97
C VAL A 8 -12.99 -15.76 -15.59
N ASN A 9 -13.20 -16.84 -16.36
CA ASN A 9 -12.61 -18.16 -16.09
C ASN A 9 -12.86 -18.67 -14.65
N GLY A 10 -14.07 -18.43 -14.11
CA GLY A 10 -14.45 -18.87 -12.76
C GLY A 10 -13.83 -18.06 -11.61
N LYS A 11 -13.12 -16.96 -11.89
CA LYS A 11 -12.54 -16.06 -10.88
C LYS A 11 -13.18 -14.68 -10.93
N ILE A 12 -13.42 -14.09 -9.77
CA ILE A 12 -13.82 -12.68 -9.67
C ILE A 12 -12.63 -11.83 -10.10
N VAL A 13 -12.82 -10.97 -11.09
CA VAL A 13 -11.77 -10.07 -11.61
C VAL A 13 -12.07 -8.59 -11.35
N SER A 14 -13.29 -8.27 -10.95
CA SER A 14 -13.73 -6.92 -10.63
C SER A 14 -15.00 -6.98 -9.79
N VAL A 15 -15.19 -5.97 -8.94
CA VAL A 15 -16.40 -5.77 -8.14
C VAL A 15 -16.85 -4.32 -8.23
N GLU A 16 -18.16 -4.09 -8.13
CA GLU A 16 -18.75 -2.74 -8.06
C GLU A 16 -19.86 -2.68 -7.01
N SER A 17 -20.04 -1.50 -6.40
CA SER A 17 -21.13 -1.21 -5.46
C SER A 17 -22.00 -0.07 -5.98
N LYS A 18 -23.32 -0.24 -5.97
CA LYS A 18 -24.28 0.76 -6.46
C LYS A 18 -25.48 0.93 -5.53
N ASN A 19 -26.09 2.10 -5.57
CA ASN A 19 -27.33 2.38 -4.83
C ASN A 19 -28.59 1.83 -5.53
N VAL A 20 -28.47 1.43 -6.80
CA VAL A 20 -29.55 0.88 -7.61
C VAL A 20 -29.30 -0.59 -7.92
N ASP A 21 -30.37 -1.37 -8.07
CA ASP A 21 -30.32 -2.80 -8.36
C ASP A 21 -30.15 -3.07 -9.87
N ILE A 22 -29.15 -2.43 -10.47
CA ILE A 22 -28.86 -2.52 -11.90
C ILE A 22 -27.34 -2.70 -12.11
N PRO A 23 -26.88 -3.88 -12.57
CA PRO A 23 -25.47 -4.15 -12.82
C PRO A 23 -24.94 -3.40 -14.05
N SER A 24 -23.63 -3.18 -14.10
CA SER A 24 -22.92 -2.84 -15.34
C SER A 24 -22.89 -4.05 -16.29
N LEU A 25 -22.61 -3.81 -17.58
CA LEU A 25 -22.52 -4.88 -18.56
C LEU A 25 -21.45 -5.93 -18.17
N GLY A 26 -21.86 -7.21 -18.13
CA GLY A 26 -20.97 -8.31 -17.76
C GLY A 26 -20.73 -8.46 -16.26
N PHE A 27 -21.49 -7.77 -15.41
CA PHE A 27 -21.52 -7.98 -13.97
C PHE A 27 -22.77 -8.76 -13.56
N GLU A 28 -22.61 -9.63 -12.57
CA GLU A 28 -23.69 -10.36 -11.91
C GLU A 28 -23.75 -10.01 -10.43
N ARG A 29 -24.83 -10.39 -9.75
CA ARG A 29 -25.02 -10.03 -8.34
C ARG A 29 -23.97 -10.71 -7.45
N ALA A 30 -23.38 -9.93 -6.57
CA ALA A 30 -22.42 -10.39 -5.58
C ALA A 30 -23.02 -10.32 -4.18
N THR A 31 -22.52 -11.14 -3.27
CA THR A 31 -22.75 -10.92 -1.85
C THR A 31 -21.85 -9.80 -1.33
N LYS A 32 -22.23 -9.21 -0.20
CA LYS A 32 -21.39 -8.23 0.50
C LYS A 32 -20.02 -8.84 0.84
N GLU A 33 -20.00 -10.10 1.26
CA GLU A 33 -18.79 -10.84 1.60
C GLU A 33 -17.86 -11.04 0.39
N GLU A 34 -18.39 -11.38 -0.79
CA GLU A 34 -17.59 -11.50 -2.01
C GLU A 34 -16.94 -10.17 -2.40
N TYR A 35 -17.69 -9.07 -2.26
CA TYR A 35 -17.18 -7.72 -2.49
C TYR A 35 -16.06 -7.39 -1.48
N GLU A 36 -16.32 -7.56 -0.18
CA GLU A 36 -15.35 -7.25 0.88
C GLU A 36 -14.09 -8.10 0.77
N ASN A 37 -14.21 -9.40 0.46
CA ASN A 37 -13.06 -10.28 0.23
C ASN A 37 -12.24 -9.85 -0.98
N PHE A 38 -12.88 -9.45 -2.09
CA PHE A 38 -12.16 -8.98 -3.27
C PHE A 38 -11.43 -7.65 -2.97
N ILE A 39 -12.08 -6.71 -2.29
CA ILE A 39 -11.46 -5.44 -1.88
C ILE A 39 -10.33 -5.67 -0.87
N ALA A 40 -10.50 -6.58 0.09
CA ALA A 40 -9.45 -6.94 1.04
C ALA A 40 -8.25 -7.61 0.35
N ASN A 41 -8.46 -8.40 -0.69
CA ASN A 41 -7.36 -8.93 -1.50
C ASN A 41 -6.75 -7.89 -2.45
N LEU A 42 -7.44 -6.77 -2.69
CA LEU A 42 -6.92 -5.61 -3.43
C LEU A 42 -6.21 -4.60 -2.53
N THR A 43 -6.22 -4.76 -1.20
CA THR A 43 -5.43 -3.88 -0.37
C THR A 43 -4.00 -3.96 -0.86
N PRO A 44 -3.34 -2.83 -1.17
CA PRO A 44 -1.92 -2.86 -1.45
C PRO A 44 -1.28 -3.58 -0.27
N GLU A 45 -0.61 -4.68 -0.57
CA GLU A 45 0.34 -5.27 0.37
C GLU A 45 1.12 -4.08 0.92
N ILE A 46 1.01 -3.82 2.23
CA ILE A 46 1.80 -2.75 2.84
C ILE A 46 3.22 -3.28 2.72
N ILE A 47 3.89 -2.93 1.61
CA ILE A 47 5.29 -3.22 1.41
C ILE A 47 5.95 -2.37 2.48
N GLU A 48 6.27 -3.00 3.62
CA GLU A 48 7.10 -2.36 4.61
C GLU A 48 8.35 -1.89 3.87
N PRO A 49 8.68 -0.59 3.95
CA PRO A 49 9.81 -0.07 3.19
C PRO A 49 11.03 -0.88 3.59
N THR A 50 11.72 -1.41 2.60
CA THR A 50 12.94 -2.18 2.80
C THR A 50 13.93 -1.33 3.61
N ILE A 51 14.88 -1.99 4.28
CA ILE A 51 15.94 -1.28 5.01
C ILE A 51 16.67 -0.28 4.09
N GLU A 52 16.80 -0.61 2.79
CA GLU A 52 17.38 0.26 1.78
C GLU A 52 16.53 1.50 1.48
N GLU A 53 15.21 1.37 1.34
CA GLU A 53 14.28 2.49 1.14
C GLU A 53 14.25 3.41 2.37
N GLN A 54 14.22 2.84 3.57
CA GLN A 54 14.30 3.61 4.82
C GLN A 54 15.62 4.38 4.95
N LEU A 55 16.75 3.81 4.47
CA LEU A 55 18.04 4.49 4.43
C LEU A 55 18.04 5.64 3.41
N HIS A 56 17.40 5.44 2.26
CA HIS A 56 17.25 6.48 1.24
C HIS A 56 16.44 7.67 1.75
N GLU A 57 15.30 7.42 2.39
CA GLU A 57 14.47 8.47 3.00
C GLU A 57 15.21 9.24 4.09
N LEU A 58 15.91 8.54 5.00
CA LEU A 58 16.72 9.19 6.03
C LEU A 58 17.82 10.07 5.44
N ARG A 59 18.45 9.62 4.34
CA ARG A 59 19.46 10.42 3.64
C ARG A 59 18.85 11.70 3.07
N MET A 60 17.66 11.62 2.48
CA MET A 60 16.96 12.80 1.96
C MET A 60 16.61 13.79 3.08
N GLN A 61 16.05 13.31 4.20
CA GLN A 61 15.73 14.18 5.34
C GLN A 61 16.97 14.85 5.96
N ILE A 62 18.11 14.15 6.00
CA ILE A 62 19.38 14.73 6.44
C ILE A 62 19.81 15.85 5.48
N LEU A 63 19.72 15.63 4.17
CA LEU A 63 20.06 16.65 3.18
C LEU A 63 19.17 17.89 3.31
N ASP A 64 17.86 17.71 3.47
CA ASP A 64 16.91 18.82 3.65
C ASP A 64 17.25 19.65 4.90
N LYS A 65 17.54 18.98 6.02
CA LYS A 65 17.96 19.67 7.25
C LYS A 65 19.32 20.36 7.10
N MET A 66 20.26 19.77 6.37
CA MET A 66 21.54 20.42 6.06
C MET A 66 21.35 21.68 5.23
N ILE A 67 20.47 21.66 4.23
CA ILE A 67 20.14 22.83 3.40
C ILE A 67 19.48 23.92 4.26
N ALA A 68 18.57 23.53 5.15
CA ALA A 68 17.90 24.42 6.08
C ALA A 68 18.79 24.89 7.26
N ASN A 69 20.03 24.39 7.36
CA ASN A 69 20.96 24.61 8.46
C ASN A 69 20.35 24.27 9.85
N GLU A 70 19.56 23.20 9.89
CA GLU A 70 18.94 22.63 11.09
C GLU A 70 19.76 21.49 11.68
N ASP A 71 19.57 21.18 12.96
CA ASP A 71 20.18 20.01 13.58
C ASP A 71 19.62 18.71 13.00
N PHE A 72 20.52 17.84 12.54
CA PHE A 72 20.22 16.53 11.98
C PHE A 72 20.93 15.40 12.74
N SER A 73 21.45 15.68 13.95
CA SER A 73 22.22 14.71 14.75
C SER A 73 21.43 13.44 15.04
N GLU A 74 20.14 13.57 15.36
CA GLU A 74 19.23 12.44 15.60
C GLU A 74 19.00 11.59 14.34
N LEU A 75 18.74 12.24 13.20
CA LEU A 75 18.57 11.54 11.91
C LEU A 75 19.84 10.80 11.50
N LYS A 76 21.01 11.40 11.73
CA LYS A 76 22.31 10.78 11.47
C LYS A 76 22.53 9.54 12.34
N GLN A 77 22.17 9.59 13.63
CA GLN A 77 22.25 8.43 14.51
C GLN A 77 21.33 7.29 14.03
N ARG A 78 20.08 7.63 13.65
CA ARG A 78 19.13 6.66 13.12
C ARG A 78 19.60 6.02 11.82
N TYR A 79 20.19 6.81 10.91
CA TYR A 79 20.81 6.32 9.68
C TYR A 79 21.95 5.32 9.95
N LEU A 80 22.84 5.63 10.89
CA LEU A 80 23.95 4.73 11.26
C LEU A 80 23.45 3.42 11.89
N GLN A 81 22.43 3.48 12.75
CA GLN A 81 21.83 2.29 13.34
C GLN A 81 21.17 1.40 12.28
N LEU A 82 20.46 2.00 11.34
CA LEU A 82 19.77 1.28 10.27
C LEU A 82 20.79 0.66 9.29
N ARG A 83 21.87 1.36 8.97
CA ARG A 83 22.97 0.84 8.14
C ARG A 83 23.67 -0.34 8.82
N ALA A 84 23.92 -0.26 10.13
CA ALA A 84 24.50 -1.35 10.89
C ALA A 84 23.60 -2.60 10.95
N LYS A 85 22.27 -2.44 10.80
CA LYS A 85 21.34 -3.57 10.65
C LYS A 85 21.44 -4.22 9.27
N LEU A 86 21.64 -3.42 8.21
CA LEU A 86 21.84 -3.92 6.85
C LEU A 86 23.14 -4.73 6.73
N GLU A 87 24.24 -4.27 7.33
CA GLU A 87 25.55 -4.95 7.30
C GLU A 87 25.59 -6.28 8.09
N LYS A 88 24.54 -6.61 8.85
CA LYS A 88 24.42 -7.85 9.63
C LYS A 88 23.58 -8.94 8.95
N ILE A 89 22.99 -8.64 7.79
CA ILE A 89 22.21 -9.57 6.95
C ILE A 89 23.13 -10.09 5.84
#